data_AF-A0A8C6SC34-F1
#
_entry.id   AF-A0A8C6SC34-F1
#
_cell.length_a   1.000
_cell.length_b   1.000
_cell.length_c   1.000
_cell.angle_alpha   90.00
_cell.angle_beta   90.00
_cell.angle_gamma   90.00
#
_symmetry.space_group_name_H-M   'P 1'
#
loop_
_entity.id
_entity.type
_entity.pdbx_description
1 polymer ?
#
loop_
_entity_poly.entity_id
_entity_poly.type
_entity_poly.pdbx_seq_one_letter_code
_entity_poly.pdbx_strand_id
1 'polypeptide(L)'
;VLVFDSDSSPVEYRASPQRLLTQSTLHRNSILSSFCTEENELASLGLSPVGTGCERHSELDVVAVLNCMNDLIQLHRRELRTLENMEVEQLKSNSSIDYLQITSTQLKEQLELSKRENTGLLERERQLQLKVKSLENHLKNEKEESEHNMIFSLSCKNFRILLRTELKESKVEQHLWKTDKTEARHEGEMYKTLLNDYDNRQRELLLENAELKKVLENMKKDMVSILKTKKTATKNDRCETFRLDDEDIFDATKERVELFSDDAREKLTNGIRLQWRKLKSHVERLDNQGLSFVISNKDSVSRETHEEEMHKLRLEIQQCKDYIRMQQQLLQRQLSSPCDEEVTSLLNNCYMQQEKERLKGDWKTLEEQRKIFDRERGNFTEAAIRLSHERKVFEENRALWLKHQFLNSSPFPDSSKPQISRLGSASSILTKVNP
;
A
#
# COMPACT_ATOMS: atom_id res chain seq x y z
N VAL A 1 -37.04 7.22 47.85
CA VAL A 1 -35.88 7.87 47.21
C VAL A 1 -36.16 7.84 45.72
N LEU A 2 -36.56 8.99 45.20
CA LEU A 2 -36.84 9.26 43.79
C LEU A 2 -35.51 9.56 43.09
N VAL A 3 -35.24 8.94 41.94
CA VAL A 3 -34.67 9.64 40.77
C VAL A 3 -35.27 8.97 39.53
N PHE A 4 -36.15 9.72 38.87
CA PHE A 4 -36.59 9.53 37.50
C PHE A 4 -35.51 10.15 36.61
N ASP A 5 -34.85 9.37 35.76
CA ASP A 5 -34.13 9.93 34.62
C ASP A 5 -35.05 9.88 33.40
N SER A 6 -35.46 11.09 33.03
CA SER A 6 -36.27 11.42 31.87
C SER A 6 -35.30 11.92 30.81
N ASP A 7 -35.14 11.19 29.71
CA ASP A 7 -34.63 11.76 28.46
C ASP A 7 -35.44 11.18 27.30
N SER A 8 -36.67 11.70 27.22
CA SER A 8 -37.53 11.67 26.06
C SER A 8 -37.49 13.06 25.42
N SER A 9 -36.88 13.21 24.25
CA SER A 9 -37.24 14.28 23.29
C SER A 9 -36.60 14.00 21.91
N PRO A 10 -37.10 14.60 20.83
CA PRO A 10 -38.44 14.39 20.32
C PRO A 10 -38.40 13.91 18.86
N VAL A 11 -39.46 13.23 18.44
CA VAL A 11 -39.76 13.01 17.02
C VAL A 11 -39.92 14.38 16.37
N GLU A 12 -38.91 14.79 15.62
CA GLU A 12 -39.01 15.92 14.69
C GLU A 12 -40.01 15.54 13.59
N TYR A 13 -41.26 15.93 13.78
CA TYR A 13 -42.17 16.19 12.68
C TYR A 13 -41.50 17.23 11.80
N ARG A 14 -40.87 16.77 10.72
CA ARG A 14 -40.32 17.62 9.68
C ARG A 14 -41.46 18.47 9.14
N ALA A 15 -41.46 19.74 9.52
CA ALA A 15 -42.38 20.74 9.02
C ALA A 15 -42.38 20.68 7.49
N SER A 16 -43.59 20.62 6.90
CA SER A 16 -43.80 20.87 5.48
C SER A 16 -43.05 22.14 5.08
N PRO A 17 -42.39 22.20 3.91
CA PRO A 17 -41.79 23.43 3.47
C PRO A 17 -42.91 24.45 3.38
N GLN A 18 -42.86 25.45 4.26
CA GLN A 18 -43.64 26.66 4.12
C GLN A 18 -43.44 27.12 2.68
N ARG A 19 -44.55 27.25 1.95
CA ARG A 19 -44.58 27.96 0.67
C ARG A 19 -43.99 29.34 0.92
N LEU A 20 -42.69 29.47 0.67
CA LEU A 20 -42.07 30.75 0.37
C LEU A 20 -42.65 31.16 -0.97
N LEU A 21 -43.87 31.72 -0.91
CA LEU A 21 -44.31 32.70 -1.90
C LEU A 21 -43.21 33.75 -1.88
N THR A 22 -42.35 33.67 -2.88
CA THR A 22 -41.36 34.67 -3.22
C THR A 22 -42.05 36.03 -3.18
N GLN A 23 -41.53 36.91 -2.33
CA GLN A 23 -41.94 38.31 -2.12
C GLN A 23 -41.79 39.19 -3.38
N SER A 24 -41.69 38.60 -4.57
CA SER A 24 -41.45 39.31 -5.83
C SER A 24 -42.71 39.88 -6.48
N THR A 25 -43.91 39.58 -5.97
CA THR A 25 -45.18 40.10 -6.54
C THR A 25 -45.77 41.30 -5.80
N LEU A 26 -45.32 41.61 -4.57
CA LEU A 26 -45.86 42.75 -3.82
C LEU A 26 -45.29 44.11 -4.24
N HIS A 27 -44.13 44.15 -4.92
CA HIS A 27 -43.51 45.42 -5.30
C HIS A 27 -43.97 46.00 -6.66
N ARG A 28 -44.80 45.27 -7.42
CA ARG A 28 -45.38 45.77 -8.68
C ARG A 28 -46.76 46.41 -8.52
N ASN A 29 -47.45 46.16 -7.42
CA ASN A 29 -48.82 46.64 -7.21
C ASN A 29 -48.92 48.01 -6.52
N SER A 30 -47.78 48.62 -6.14
CA SER A 30 -47.77 49.91 -5.43
C SER A 30 -47.64 51.14 -6.34
N ILE A 31 -47.54 50.99 -7.66
CA ILE A 31 -47.34 52.12 -8.60
C ILE A 31 -48.58 52.41 -9.47
N LEU A 32 -49.61 51.56 -9.43
CA LEU A 32 -50.84 51.72 -10.24
C LEU A 32 -52.01 52.40 -9.49
N SER A 33 -51.71 53.22 -8.48
CA SER A 33 -52.71 53.92 -7.64
C SER A 33 -53.04 55.35 -8.14
N SER A 34 -52.92 55.65 -9.44
CA SER A 34 -53.34 56.96 -9.94
C SER A 34 -54.00 56.86 -11.32
N PHE A 35 -55.31 57.11 -11.33
CA PHE A 35 -56.19 57.38 -12.47
C PHE A 35 -56.60 56.19 -13.37
N CYS A 36 -57.50 55.34 -12.84
CA CYS A 36 -58.44 54.60 -13.68
C CYS A 36 -59.67 55.46 -13.94
N THR A 37 -59.79 56.01 -15.14
CA THR A 37 -61.10 56.27 -15.77
C THR A 37 -61.56 54.95 -16.41
N GLU A 38 -62.86 54.65 -16.43
CA GLU A 38 -63.41 53.36 -16.91
C GLU A 38 -62.97 52.98 -18.34
N GLU A 39 -62.67 53.98 -19.18
CA GLU A 39 -62.12 53.79 -20.54
C GLU A 39 -60.67 53.26 -20.56
N ASN A 40 -59.89 53.54 -19.52
CA ASN A 40 -58.48 53.16 -19.42
C ASN A 40 -58.28 51.69 -19.05
N GLU A 41 -59.25 51.07 -18.36
CA GLU A 41 -59.17 49.66 -17.95
C GLU A 41 -59.41 48.72 -19.15
N LEU A 42 -60.38 49.01 -20.01
CA LEU A 42 -60.63 48.23 -21.23
C LEU A 42 -59.44 48.30 -22.20
N ALA A 43 -58.83 49.48 -22.36
CA ALA A 43 -57.64 49.66 -23.18
C ALA A 43 -56.42 48.90 -22.62
N SER A 44 -56.27 48.82 -21.30
CA SER A 44 -55.19 48.05 -20.65
C SER A 44 -55.32 46.53 -20.83
N LEU A 45 -56.53 46.04 -21.07
CA LEU A 45 -56.85 44.65 -21.43
C LEU A 45 -56.83 44.41 -22.95
N GLY A 46 -56.50 45.44 -23.75
CA GLY A 46 -56.47 45.39 -25.21
C GLY A 46 -57.85 45.39 -25.88
N LEU A 47 -58.91 45.76 -25.16
CA LEU A 47 -60.30 45.79 -25.64
C LEU A 47 -60.69 47.21 -26.08
N SER A 48 -61.52 47.29 -27.13
CA SER A 48 -61.97 48.58 -27.68
C SER A 48 -63.03 49.20 -26.76
N PRO A 49 -62.91 50.48 -26.35
CA PRO A 49 -63.92 51.13 -25.51
C PRO A 49 -65.26 51.23 -26.26
N VAL A 50 -66.34 50.74 -25.66
CA VAL A 50 -67.69 50.87 -26.22
C VAL A 50 -68.29 52.20 -25.76
N GLY A 51 -67.95 53.27 -26.48
CA GLY A 51 -68.72 54.52 -26.45
C GLY A 51 -67.90 55.78 -26.21
N THR A 52 -67.60 56.50 -27.29
CA THR A 52 -67.34 57.95 -27.22
C THR A 52 -68.22 58.65 -28.26
N GLY A 53 -69.29 59.29 -27.79
CA GLY A 53 -70.17 60.09 -28.65
C GLY A 53 -71.39 60.63 -27.92
N CYS A 54 -71.24 61.79 -27.29
CA CYS A 54 -72.32 62.58 -26.70
C CYS A 54 -73.28 63.07 -27.81
N GLU A 55 -74.53 62.60 -27.83
CA GLU A 55 -75.71 63.41 -28.13
C GLU A 55 -77.00 62.64 -27.83
N ARG A 56 -78.04 63.38 -27.45
CA ARG A 56 -79.33 62.89 -26.93
C ARG A 56 -79.88 61.78 -27.83
N HIS A 57 -80.10 60.59 -27.24
CA HIS A 57 -80.54 59.33 -27.86
C HIS A 57 -79.43 58.46 -28.50
N SER A 58 -78.34 58.19 -27.78
CA SER A 58 -77.43 57.09 -28.11
C SER A 58 -78.04 55.76 -27.64
N GLU A 59 -78.74 55.07 -28.55
CA GLU A 59 -79.16 53.69 -28.34
C GLU A 59 -77.89 52.83 -28.14
N LEU A 60 -77.77 52.18 -26.98
CA LEU A 60 -76.62 51.36 -26.63
C LEU A 60 -76.42 50.30 -27.72
N ASP A 61 -75.26 50.26 -28.38
CA ASP A 61 -74.98 49.22 -29.36
C ASP A 61 -74.77 47.88 -28.63
N VAL A 62 -75.88 47.15 -28.48
CA VAL A 62 -75.93 45.84 -27.83
C VAL A 62 -74.95 44.86 -28.46
N VAL A 63 -74.68 44.99 -29.76
CA VAL A 63 -73.73 44.12 -30.49
C VAL A 63 -72.29 44.45 -30.09
N ALA A 64 -71.92 45.74 -30.01
CA ALA A 64 -70.59 46.15 -29.53
C ALA A 64 -70.34 45.72 -28.08
N VAL A 65 -71.34 45.85 -27.20
CA VAL A 65 -71.25 45.39 -25.80
C VAL A 65 -71.11 43.87 -25.72
N LEU A 66 -71.93 43.11 -26.46
CA LEU A 66 -71.85 41.64 -26.49
C LEU A 66 -70.50 41.14 -27.03
N ASN A 67 -69.97 41.78 -28.07
CA ASN A 67 -68.66 41.46 -28.61
C ASN A 67 -67.55 41.74 -27.60
N CYS A 68 -67.57 42.88 -26.92
CA CYS A 68 -66.58 43.17 -25.87
C CYS A 68 -66.67 42.22 -24.68
N MET A 69 -67.89 41.86 -24.26
CA MET A 69 -68.09 40.83 -23.22
C MET A 69 -67.55 39.47 -23.67
N ASN A 70 -67.79 39.08 -24.93
CA ASN A 70 -67.28 37.85 -25.49
C ASN A 70 -65.75 37.84 -25.57
N ASP A 71 -65.14 38.95 -25.98
CA ASP A 71 -63.68 39.12 -26.03
C ASP A 71 -63.06 39.06 -24.63
N LEU A 72 -63.70 39.68 -23.63
CA LEU A 72 -63.28 39.61 -22.23
C LEU A 72 -63.36 38.18 -21.68
N ILE A 73 -64.44 37.44 -21.98
CA ILE A 73 -64.58 36.03 -21.59
C ILE A 73 -63.50 35.18 -22.28
N GLN A 74 -63.20 35.43 -23.55
CA GLN A 74 -62.15 34.73 -24.28
C GLN A 74 -60.75 35.05 -23.73
N LEU A 75 -60.50 36.30 -23.36
CA LEU A 75 -59.27 36.74 -22.70
C LEU A 75 -59.10 36.00 -21.37
N HIS A 76 -60.11 36.04 -20.50
CA HIS A 76 -60.08 35.36 -19.21
C HIS A 76 -59.86 33.84 -19.36
N ARG A 77 -60.52 33.20 -20.33
CA ARG A 77 -60.29 31.77 -20.63
C ARG A 77 -58.88 31.48 -21.16
N ARG A 78 -58.24 32.43 -21.83
CA ARG A 78 -56.85 32.29 -22.32
C ARG A 78 -55.87 32.45 -21.15
N GLU A 79 -56.09 33.44 -20.30
CA GLU A 79 -55.30 33.68 -19.09
C GLU A 79 -55.37 32.49 -18.13
N LEU A 80 -56.57 31.96 -17.88
CA LEU A 80 -56.76 30.74 -17.09
C LEU A 80 -55.96 29.57 -17.65
N ARG A 81 -56.05 29.31 -18.97
CA ARG A 81 -55.27 28.26 -19.62
C ARG A 81 -53.76 28.48 -19.50
N THR A 82 -53.28 29.72 -19.59
CA THR A 82 -51.86 30.01 -19.39
C THR A 82 -51.42 29.80 -17.95
N LEU A 83 -52.28 30.13 -16.98
CA LEU A 83 -52.01 29.94 -15.56
C LEU A 83 -51.97 28.45 -15.20
N GLU A 84 -52.94 27.66 -15.68
CA GLU A 84 -52.95 26.20 -15.54
C GLU A 84 -51.68 25.58 -16.16
N ASN A 85 -51.27 26.01 -17.35
CA ASN A 85 -50.03 25.52 -17.98
C ASN A 85 -48.78 25.84 -17.14
N MET A 86 -48.69 27.05 -16.58
CA MET A 86 -47.58 27.42 -15.70
C MET A 86 -47.59 26.59 -14.40
N GLU A 87 -48.75 26.33 -13.81
CA GLU A 87 -48.88 25.49 -12.63
C GLU A 87 -48.44 24.04 -12.90
N VAL A 88 -48.81 23.48 -14.06
CA VAL A 88 -48.38 22.14 -14.49
C VAL A 88 -46.86 22.10 -14.68
N GLU A 89 -46.26 23.08 -15.34
CA GLU A 89 -44.80 23.15 -15.51
C GLU A 89 -44.07 23.35 -14.17
N GLN A 90 -44.66 24.12 -13.25
CA GLN A 90 -44.15 24.26 -11.89
C GLN A 90 -44.17 22.91 -11.14
N LEU A 91 -45.25 22.14 -11.24
CA LEU A 91 -45.32 20.81 -10.62
C LEU A 91 -44.29 19.83 -11.22
N LYS A 92 -44.13 19.83 -12.56
CA LYS A 92 -43.10 19.01 -13.24
C LYS A 92 -41.69 19.37 -12.79
N SER A 93 -41.37 20.67 -12.73
CA SER A 93 -40.05 21.12 -12.30
C SER A 93 -39.78 20.79 -10.83
N ASN A 94 -40.76 20.97 -9.94
CA ASN A 94 -40.66 20.56 -8.54
C ASN A 94 -40.39 19.05 -8.40
N SER A 95 -41.15 18.21 -9.09
CA SER A 95 -40.94 16.75 -9.07
C SER A 95 -39.55 16.34 -9.58
N SER A 96 -39.02 17.09 -10.55
CA SER A 96 -37.68 16.86 -11.10
C SER A 96 -36.60 17.23 -10.08
N ILE A 97 -36.79 18.33 -9.34
CA ILE A 97 -35.89 18.75 -8.26
C ILE A 97 -35.90 17.71 -7.13
N ASP A 98 -37.07 17.22 -6.74
CA ASP A 98 -37.20 16.20 -5.70
C ASP A 98 -36.45 14.91 -6.09
N TYR A 99 -36.62 14.45 -7.34
CA TYR A 99 -35.88 13.30 -7.87
C TYR A 99 -34.36 13.51 -7.84
N LEU A 100 -33.89 14.68 -8.29
CA LEU A 100 -32.46 15.03 -8.25
C LEU A 100 -31.94 15.12 -6.81
N GLN A 101 -32.76 15.58 -5.87
CA GLN A 101 -32.40 15.67 -4.47
C GLN A 101 -32.26 14.28 -3.84
N ILE A 102 -33.22 13.38 -4.10
CA ILE A 102 -33.17 11.98 -3.62
C ILE A 102 -31.95 11.27 -4.20
N THR A 103 -31.73 11.33 -5.51
CA THR A 103 -30.57 10.69 -6.14
C THR A 103 -29.24 11.29 -5.66
N SER A 104 -29.18 12.61 -5.46
CA SER A 104 -28.01 13.27 -4.84
C SER A 104 -27.74 12.76 -3.43
N THR A 105 -28.78 12.58 -2.60
CA THR A 105 -28.61 12.02 -1.25
C THR A 105 -28.12 10.57 -1.27
N GLN A 106 -28.68 9.73 -2.14
CA GLN A 106 -28.26 8.33 -2.29
C GLN A 106 -26.80 8.22 -2.73
N LEU A 107 -26.37 9.04 -3.69
CA LEU A 107 -24.97 9.07 -4.15
C LEU A 107 -24.02 9.55 -3.04
N LYS A 108 -24.43 10.53 -2.23
CA LYS A 108 -23.66 10.96 -1.06
C LYS A 108 -23.51 9.84 -0.03
N GLU A 109 -24.57 9.10 0.26
CA GLU A 109 -24.52 7.97 1.19
C GLU A 109 -23.62 6.85 0.67
N GLN A 110 -23.69 6.50 -0.62
CA GLN A 110 -22.80 5.53 -1.24
C GLN A 110 -21.32 5.98 -1.17
N LEU A 111 -21.05 7.25 -1.41
CA LEU A 111 -19.71 7.81 -1.29
C LEU A 111 -19.19 7.71 0.15
N GLU A 112 -20.01 8.04 1.14
CA GLU A 112 -19.64 7.92 2.56
C GLU A 112 -19.43 6.46 2.98
N LEU A 113 -20.22 5.52 2.47
CA LEU A 113 -20.01 4.09 2.67
C LEU A 113 -18.67 3.62 2.08
N SER A 114 -18.39 3.99 0.82
CA SER A 114 -17.13 3.66 0.16
C SER A 114 -15.92 4.24 0.90
N LYS A 115 -16.01 5.47 1.40
CA LYS A 115 -14.96 6.08 2.24
C LYS A 115 -14.71 5.27 3.51
N ARG A 116 -15.77 4.86 4.23
CA ARG A 116 -15.64 4.04 5.44
C ARG A 116 -14.99 2.69 5.14
N GLU A 117 -15.42 2.02 4.08
CA GLU A 117 -14.80 0.76 3.65
C GLU A 117 -13.31 0.94 3.36
N ASN A 118 -12.94 2.00 2.63
CA ASN A 118 -11.55 2.29 2.28
C ASN A 118 -10.70 2.56 3.53
N THR A 119 -11.22 3.27 4.53
CA THR A 119 -10.52 3.43 5.82
C THR A 119 -10.30 2.09 6.54
N GLY A 120 -11.28 1.17 6.47
CA GLY A 120 -11.13 -0.17 7.01
C GLY A 120 -10.10 -1.02 6.25
N LEU A 121 -9.99 -0.85 4.94
CA LEU A 121 -8.96 -1.51 4.13
C LEU A 121 -7.56 -0.97 4.46
N LEU A 122 -7.40 0.34 4.60
CA LEU A 122 -6.12 0.97 4.96
C LEU A 122 -5.60 0.48 6.32
N GLU A 123 -6.46 0.34 7.33
CA GLU A 123 -6.02 -0.18 8.63
C GLU A 123 -5.64 -1.67 8.56
N ARG A 124 -6.35 -2.48 7.75
CA ARG A 124 -5.93 -3.87 7.50
C ARG A 124 -4.60 -3.95 6.78
N GLU A 125 -4.37 -3.09 5.78
CA GLU A 125 -3.08 -3.00 5.08
C GLU A 125 -1.95 -2.67 6.06
N ARG A 126 -2.16 -1.67 6.93
CA ARG A 126 -1.19 -1.31 7.98
C ARG A 126 -0.88 -2.50 8.90
N GLN A 127 -1.89 -3.25 9.33
CA GLN A 127 -1.69 -4.44 10.17
C GLN A 127 -0.89 -5.53 9.44
N LEU A 128 -1.18 -5.78 8.16
CA LEU A 128 -0.42 -6.72 7.35
C LEU A 128 1.03 -6.25 7.16
N GLN A 129 1.26 -4.97 6.91
CA GLN A 129 2.62 -4.41 6.81
C GLN A 129 3.42 -4.60 8.11
N LEU A 130 2.80 -4.41 9.28
CA LEU A 130 3.45 -4.68 10.57
C LEU A 130 3.76 -6.17 10.74
N LYS A 131 2.85 -7.05 10.32
CA LYS A 131 3.06 -8.51 10.37
C LYS A 131 4.19 -8.96 9.45
N VAL A 132 4.26 -8.42 8.24
CA VAL A 132 5.36 -8.66 7.30
C VAL A 132 6.69 -8.23 7.91
N LYS A 133 6.78 -7.01 8.45
CA LYS A 133 8.00 -6.53 9.13
C LYS A 133 8.41 -7.41 10.32
N SER A 134 7.44 -7.90 11.09
CA SER A 134 7.72 -8.82 12.20
C SER A 134 8.28 -10.15 11.69
N LEU A 135 7.70 -10.72 10.64
CA LEU A 135 8.16 -11.97 10.04
C LEU A 135 9.54 -11.83 9.38
N GLU A 136 9.79 -10.70 8.71
CA GLU A 136 11.11 -10.38 8.16
C GLU A 136 12.18 -10.32 9.26
N ASN A 137 11.87 -9.71 10.42
CA ASN A 137 12.78 -9.70 11.56
C ASN A 137 13.01 -11.09 12.15
N HIS A 138 11.97 -11.92 12.25
CA HIS A 138 12.12 -13.31 12.71
C HIS A 138 13.02 -14.13 11.77
N LEU A 139 12.79 -14.06 10.46
CA LEU A 139 13.63 -14.74 9.47
C LEU A 139 15.08 -14.26 9.51
N LYS A 140 15.29 -12.95 9.70
CA LYS A 140 16.63 -12.39 9.86
C LYS A 140 17.32 -12.96 11.12
N ASN A 141 16.62 -12.98 12.25
CA ASN A 141 17.16 -13.51 13.50
C ASN A 141 17.49 -15.01 13.40
N GLU A 142 16.58 -15.82 12.84
CA GLU A 142 16.83 -17.26 12.63
C GLU A 142 18.03 -17.50 11.71
N LYS A 143 18.18 -16.68 10.66
CA LYS A 143 19.34 -16.74 9.77
C LYS A 143 20.63 -16.44 10.54
N GLU A 144 20.67 -15.35 11.31
CA GLU A 144 21.83 -14.99 12.13
C GLU A 144 22.16 -16.08 13.18
N GLU A 145 21.15 -16.67 13.80
CA GLU A 145 21.33 -17.77 14.77
C GLU A 145 21.88 -19.04 14.07
N SER A 146 21.37 -19.38 12.89
CA SER A 146 21.86 -20.53 12.12
C SER A 146 23.31 -20.35 11.67
N GLU A 147 23.69 -19.13 11.28
CA GLU A 147 25.07 -18.76 10.93
C GLU A 147 25.98 -18.87 12.16
N HIS A 148 25.56 -18.32 13.30
CA HIS A 148 26.29 -18.42 14.57
C HIS A 148 26.47 -19.89 15.01
N ASN A 149 25.42 -20.71 14.93
CA ASN A 149 25.47 -22.12 15.28
C ASN A 149 26.39 -22.92 14.35
N MET A 150 26.41 -22.61 13.05
CA MET A 150 27.36 -23.21 12.10
C MET A 150 28.81 -22.84 12.44
N ILE A 151 29.09 -21.57 12.72
CA ILE A 151 30.41 -21.09 13.13
C ILE A 151 30.85 -21.79 14.43
N PHE A 152 29.97 -21.86 15.43
CA PHE A 152 30.23 -22.55 16.69
C PHE A 152 30.53 -24.04 16.46
N SER A 153 29.72 -24.72 15.66
CA SER A 153 29.94 -26.13 15.29
C SER A 153 31.29 -26.36 14.59
N LEU A 154 31.65 -25.48 13.65
CA LEU A 154 32.94 -25.53 12.97
C LEU A 154 34.10 -25.30 13.94
N SER A 155 33.97 -24.32 14.84
CA SER A 155 34.97 -24.05 15.89
C SER A 155 35.16 -25.27 16.81
N CYS A 156 34.08 -25.87 17.30
CA CYS A 156 34.15 -27.09 18.11
C CYS A 156 34.76 -28.27 17.36
N LYS A 157 34.45 -28.46 16.07
CA LYS A 157 35.08 -29.50 15.23
C LYS A 157 36.58 -29.27 15.09
N ASN A 158 36.99 -28.04 14.81
CA ASN A 158 38.40 -27.66 14.70
C ASN A 158 39.13 -27.87 16.03
N PHE A 159 38.54 -27.48 17.16
CA PHE A 159 39.09 -27.72 18.49
C PHE A 159 39.25 -29.21 18.79
N ARG A 160 38.26 -30.05 18.42
CA ARG A 160 38.37 -31.51 18.56
C ARG A 160 39.47 -32.11 17.69
N ILE A 161 39.71 -31.56 16.49
CA ILE A 161 40.81 -31.99 15.63
C ILE A 161 42.14 -31.63 16.29
N LEU A 162 42.29 -30.39 16.77
CA LEU A 162 43.48 -29.91 17.47
C LEU A 162 43.84 -30.79 18.69
N LEU A 163 42.86 -31.09 19.55
CA LEU A 163 43.08 -31.97 20.70
C LEU A 163 43.49 -33.39 20.29
N ARG A 164 42.97 -33.90 19.17
CA ARG A 164 43.38 -35.22 18.65
C ARG A 164 44.78 -35.20 18.06
N THR A 165 45.19 -34.11 17.41
CA THR A 165 46.56 -33.97 16.89
C THR A 165 47.55 -33.85 18.03
N GLU A 166 47.28 -33.02 19.05
CA GLU A 166 48.13 -32.89 20.24
C GLU A 166 48.24 -34.21 21.02
N LEU A 167 47.15 -34.97 21.17
CA LEU A 167 47.20 -36.29 21.83
C LEU A 167 48.01 -37.31 21.03
N LYS A 168 47.96 -37.25 19.70
CA LYS A 168 48.78 -38.11 18.81
C LYS A 168 50.25 -37.70 18.89
N GLU A 169 50.54 -36.42 18.88
CA GLU A 169 51.89 -35.87 19.05
C GLU A 169 52.46 -36.26 20.40
N SER A 170 51.71 -36.14 21.51
CA SER A 170 52.17 -36.59 22.84
C SER A 170 52.47 -38.09 22.91
N LYS A 171 51.70 -38.92 22.19
CA LYS A 171 51.98 -40.37 22.06
C LYS A 171 53.20 -40.65 21.18
N VAL A 172 53.38 -39.92 20.09
CA VAL A 172 54.52 -40.04 19.18
C VAL A 172 55.81 -39.55 19.85
N GLU A 173 55.74 -38.43 20.60
CA GLU A 173 56.83 -37.93 21.43
C GLU A 173 57.32 -39.03 22.37
N GLN A 174 56.43 -39.74 23.07
CA GLN A 174 56.79 -40.82 23.99
C GLN A 174 57.64 -41.95 23.33
N HIS A 175 57.49 -42.19 22.02
CA HIS A 175 58.27 -43.18 21.27
C HIS A 175 59.54 -42.62 20.60
N LEU A 176 59.66 -41.29 20.46
CA LEU A 176 60.67 -40.64 19.63
C LEU A 176 61.80 -39.94 20.42
N TRP A 177 61.71 -39.88 21.76
CA TRP A 177 62.74 -39.30 22.66
C TRP A 177 64.15 -39.91 22.52
N LYS A 178 64.38 -40.89 21.64
CA LYS A 178 65.69 -41.51 21.42
C LYS A 178 66.48 -40.99 20.21
N THR A 179 65.93 -40.18 19.29
CA THR A 179 66.76 -39.72 18.14
C THR A 179 66.44 -38.37 17.44
N ASP A 180 65.34 -37.65 17.72
CA ASP A 180 64.89 -36.55 16.80
C ASP A 180 64.97 -35.10 17.34
N LYS A 181 65.62 -34.86 18.49
CA LYS A 181 65.58 -33.52 19.14
C LYS A 181 66.13 -32.35 18.32
N THR A 182 66.93 -32.61 17.29
CA THR A 182 67.56 -31.57 16.46
C THR A 182 66.81 -31.31 15.15
N GLU A 183 66.18 -32.31 14.53
CA GLU A 183 65.49 -32.15 13.25
C GLU A 183 64.11 -31.50 13.41
N ALA A 184 63.35 -31.90 14.45
CA ALA A 184 62.05 -31.32 14.78
C ALA A 184 62.12 -29.83 15.18
N ARG A 185 63.26 -29.37 15.71
CA ARG A 185 63.46 -27.94 16.00
C ARG A 185 63.67 -27.12 14.73
N HIS A 186 64.47 -27.62 13.79
CA HIS A 186 64.73 -26.91 12.54
C HIS A 186 63.51 -26.90 11.61
N GLU A 187 62.71 -27.97 11.59
CA GLU A 187 61.47 -28.01 10.81
C GLU A 187 60.40 -27.06 11.37
N GLY A 188 60.25 -27.00 12.70
CA GLY A 188 59.34 -26.06 13.34
C GLY A 188 59.73 -24.58 13.13
N GLU A 189 61.03 -24.28 13.16
CA GLU A 189 61.56 -22.95 12.82
C GLU A 189 61.34 -22.61 11.34
N MET A 190 61.41 -23.60 10.45
CA MET A 190 61.14 -23.43 9.02
C MET A 190 59.66 -23.11 8.75
N TYR A 191 58.72 -23.89 9.33
CA TYR A 191 57.28 -23.61 9.16
C TYR A 191 56.89 -22.27 9.79
N LYS A 192 57.49 -21.91 10.93
CA LYS A 192 57.27 -20.60 11.55
C LYS A 192 57.77 -19.46 10.66
N THR A 193 58.91 -19.62 10.02
CA THR A 193 59.46 -18.64 9.07
C THR A 193 58.55 -18.53 7.84
N LEU A 194 58.12 -19.66 7.27
CA LEU A 194 57.23 -19.69 6.12
C LEU A 194 55.87 -19.03 6.40
N LEU A 195 55.24 -19.33 7.55
CA LEU A 195 53.99 -18.68 7.98
C LEU A 195 54.18 -17.17 8.16
N ASN A 196 55.28 -16.76 8.78
CA ASN A 196 55.58 -15.34 8.95
C ASN A 196 55.79 -14.63 7.59
N ASP A 197 56.39 -15.30 6.61
CA ASP A 197 56.54 -14.77 5.25
C ASP A 197 55.19 -14.64 4.52
N TYR A 198 54.28 -15.62 4.69
CA TYR A 198 52.92 -15.51 4.16
C TYR A 198 52.13 -14.36 4.82
N ASP A 199 52.21 -14.23 6.14
CA ASP A 199 51.56 -13.13 6.88
C ASP A 199 52.13 -11.77 6.48
N ASN A 200 53.46 -11.69 6.31
CA ASN A 200 54.12 -10.47 5.82
C ASN A 200 53.69 -10.13 4.39
N ARG A 201 53.64 -11.13 3.50
CA ARG A 201 53.22 -10.92 2.11
C ARG A 201 51.75 -10.49 2.02
N GLN A 202 50.89 -11.06 2.85
CA GLN A 202 49.49 -10.65 2.93
C GLN A 202 49.37 -9.20 3.42
N ARG A 203 50.20 -8.80 4.39
CA ARG A 203 50.23 -7.41 4.89
C ARG A 203 50.73 -6.43 3.84
N GLU A 204 51.77 -6.78 3.09
CA GLU A 204 52.26 -5.98 1.95
C GLU A 204 51.20 -5.80 0.87
N LEU A 205 50.50 -6.87 0.47
CA LEU A 205 49.43 -6.80 -0.52
C LEU A 205 48.25 -5.92 -0.06
N LEU A 206 47.96 -5.88 1.25
CA LEU A 206 46.96 -4.98 1.81
C LEU A 206 47.41 -3.52 1.76
N LEU A 207 48.69 -3.24 2.03
CA LEU A 207 49.25 -1.89 1.91
C LEU A 207 49.30 -1.42 0.45
N GLU A 208 49.76 -2.26 -0.47
CA GLU A 208 49.76 -1.98 -1.91
C GLU A 208 48.33 -1.73 -2.42
N ASN A 209 47.34 -2.53 -2.01
CA ASN A 209 45.94 -2.27 -2.34
C ASN A 209 45.43 -0.93 -1.78
N ALA A 210 45.87 -0.54 -0.59
CA ALA A 210 45.51 0.76 -0.01
C ALA A 210 46.16 1.91 -0.79
N GLU A 211 47.40 1.75 -1.24
CA GLU A 211 48.10 2.72 -2.10
C GLU A 211 47.47 2.82 -3.49
N LEU A 212 47.15 1.69 -4.12
CA LEU A 212 46.44 1.66 -5.41
C LEU A 212 45.08 2.36 -5.33
N LYS A 213 44.33 2.16 -4.23
CA LYS A 213 43.07 2.89 -3.99
C LYS A 213 43.30 4.40 -3.88
N LYS A 214 44.38 4.84 -3.19
CA LYS A 214 44.73 6.26 -3.09
C LYS A 214 45.11 6.84 -4.46
N VAL A 215 45.94 6.13 -5.24
CA VAL A 215 46.32 6.56 -6.60
C VAL A 215 45.10 6.64 -7.50
N LEU A 216 44.20 5.66 -7.45
CA LEU A 216 42.98 5.65 -8.25
C LEU A 216 42.04 6.82 -7.90
N GLU A 217 41.86 7.12 -6.60
CA GLU A 217 41.09 8.30 -6.18
C GLU A 217 41.78 9.62 -6.56
N ASN A 218 43.12 9.68 -6.54
CA ASN A 218 43.86 10.84 -7.02
C ASN A 218 43.73 11.01 -8.54
N MET A 219 43.92 9.95 -9.33
CA MET A 219 43.72 9.96 -10.78
C MET A 219 42.30 10.39 -11.14
N LYS A 220 41.30 9.91 -10.41
CA LYS A 220 39.90 10.34 -10.58
C LYS A 220 39.71 11.82 -10.28
N LYS A 221 40.32 12.35 -9.21
CA LYS A 221 40.31 13.79 -8.90
C LYS A 221 40.98 14.61 -9.99
N ASP A 222 42.10 14.13 -10.53
CA ASP A 222 42.84 14.80 -11.60
C ASP A 222 42.08 14.76 -12.94
N MET A 223 41.46 13.62 -13.29
CA MET A 223 40.59 13.56 -14.48
C MET A 223 39.39 14.50 -14.35
N VAL A 224 38.78 14.59 -13.16
CA VAL A 224 37.68 15.53 -12.90
C VAL A 224 38.17 16.99 -12.93
N SER A 225 39.37 17.28 -12.43
CA SER A 225 39.93 18.63 -12.46
C SER A 225 40.28 19.05 -13.89
N ILE A 226 40.91 18.19 -14.70
CA ILE A 226 41.21 18.42 -16.12
C ILE A 226 39.93 18.64 -16.94
N LEU A 227 38.88 17.83 -16.71
CA LEU A 227 37.59 18.01 -17.39
C LEU A 227 36.88 19.30 -16.96
N LYS A 228 37.06 19.75 -15.71
CA LYS A 228 36.54 21.03 -15.22
C LYS A 228 37.34 22.23 -15.75
N THR A 229 38.66 22.16 -15.80
CA THR A 229 39.53 23.22 -16.31
C THR A 229 39.41 23.39 -17.82
N LYS A 230 39.22 22.29 -18.59
CA LYS A 230 38.90 22.36 -20.03
C LYS A 230 37.55 23.03 -20.32
N LYS A 231 36.64 23.04 -19.34
CA LYS A 231 35.35 23.74 -19.39
C LYS A 231 35.43 25.22 -18.97
N THR A 232 36.51 25.64 -18.30
CA THR A 232 36.75 27.04 -17.88
C THR A 232 37.83 27.77 -18.68
N ALA A 233 38.78 27.05 -19.30
CA ALA A 233 39.83 27.63 -20.16
C ALA A 233 39.31 28.12 -21.52
N THR A 234 38.08 27.77 -21.89
CA THR A 234 37.37 28.34 -23.06
C THR A 234 36.71 29.69 -22.76
N LYS A 235 36.89 30.27 -21.56
CA LYS A 235 36.28 31.56 -21.17
C LYS A 235 37.25 32.67 -20.72
N ASN A 236 38.57 32.45 -20.61
CA ASN A 236 39.52 33.50 -20.21
C ASN A 236 40.88 33.34 -20.92
N ASP A 237 41.10 34.06 -22.03
CA ASP A 237 42.27 34.94 -22.21
C ASP A 237 42.09 35.88 -23.42
N ARG A 238 42.48 37.15 -23.28
CA ARG A 238 42.40 38.21 -24.32
C ARG A 238 43.75 38.97 -24.42
N CYS A 239 44.18 39.29 -25.66
CA CYS A 239 45.21 40.26 -26.13
C CYS A 239 46.71 39.91 -25.88
N GLU A 240 47.72 40.15 -26.74
CA GLU A 240 47.90 41.09 -27.87
C GLU A 240 49.12 40.69 -28.77
N THR A 241 48.99 40.89 -30.09
CA THR A 241 49.99 41.32 -31.13
C THR A 241 51.35 40.61 -31.32
N PHE A 242 51.54 39.91 -32.46
CA PHE A 242 52.54 40.23 -33.51
C PHE A 242 52.24 39.42 -34.79
N ARG A 243 52.23 40.12 -35.94
CA ARG A 243 51.94 39.59 -37.28
C ARG A 243 53.21 39.06 -37.95
N LEU A 244 53.25 37.77 -38.23
CA LEU A 244 53.83 37.19 -39.46
C LEU A 244 52.92 36.00 -39.81
N ASP A 245 52.56 35.87 -41.09
CA ASP A 245 51.69 34.81 -41.62
C ASP A 245 52.22 33.42 -41.23
N ASP A 246 51.59 32.80 -40.22
CA ASP A 246 51.76 31.39 -39.82
C ASP A 246 50.50 30.55 -40.15
N GLU A 247 49.54 31.13 -40.90
CA GLU A 247 48.30 30.45 -41.32
C GLU A 247 48.57 29.29 -42.28
N ASP A 248 49.62 29.32 -43.10
CA ASP A 248 49.89 28.23 -44.07
C ASP A 248 50.67 27.03 -43.47
N ILE A 249 51.39 27.21 -42.35
CA ILE A 249 52.18 26.13 -41.73
C ILE A 249 51.38 25.42 -40.64
N PHE A 250 50.56 26.16 -39.90
CA PHE A 250 49.70 25.57 -38.85
C PHE A 250 48.51 24.83 -39.46
N ASP A 251 47.98 25.25 -40.61
CA ASP A 251 46.93 24.52 -41.33
C ASP A 251 47.48 23.21 -41.90
N ALA A 252 48.65 23.19 -42.53
CA ALA A 252 49.26 21.95 -43.04
C ALA A 252 49.58 20.91 -41.94
N THR A 253 49.91 21.37 -40.73
CA THR A 253 50.22 20.49 -39.59
C THR A 253 48.94 20.02 -38.88
N LYS A 254 47.94 20.89 -38.75
CA LYS A 254 46.62 20.58 -38.20
C LYS A 254 45.82 19.69 -39.17
N GLU A 255 45.86 19.95 -40.46
CA GLU A 255 45.32 19.12 -41.53
C GLU A 255 46.04 17.78 -41.58
N ARG A 256 47.38 17.71 -41.42
CA ARG A 256 48.09 16.42 -41.34
C ARG A 256 47.73 15.60 -40.10
N VAL A 257 47.47 16.23 -38.96
CA VAL A 257 47.04 15.56 -37.71
C VAL A 257 45.55 15.18 -37.76
N GLU A 258 44.68 16.03 -38.32
CA GLU A 258 43.28 15.74 -38.60
C GLU A 258 43.18 14.62 -39.65
N LEU A 259 43.97 14.64 -40.72
CA LEU A 259 44.06 13.56 -41.72
C LEU A 259 44.56 12.26 -41.10
N PHE A 260 45.53 12.27 -40.17
CA PHE A 260 45.99 11.06 -39.49
C PHE A 260 44.95 10.52 -38.50
N SER A 261 44.26 11.41 -37.78
CA SER A 261 43.13 11.07 -36.91
C SER A 261 41.93 10.55 -37.73
N ASP A 262 41.71 11.10 -38.91
CA ASP A 262 40.64 10.73 -39.82
C ASP A 262 40.94 9.43 -40.54
N ASP A 263 42.19 9.18 -40.95
CA ASP A 263 42.67 7.90 -41.48
C ASP A 263 42.62 6.79 -40.40
N ALA A 264 42.98 7.09 -39.15
CA ALA A 264 42.84 6.15 -38.04
C ALA A 264 41.36 5.84 -37.72
N ARG A 265 40.50 6.87 -37.71
CA ARG A 265 39.05 6.74 -37.52
C ARG A 265 38.42 5.97 -38.67
N GLU A 266 38.84 6.22 -39.89
CA GLU A 266 38.36 5.55 -41.09
C GLU A 266 38.83 4.10 -41.15
N LYS A 267 40.10 3.80 -40.83
CA LYS A 267 40.62 2.43 -40.69
C LYS A 267 39.85 1.63 -39.63
N LEU A 268 39.59 2.24 -38.47
CA LEU A 268 38.79 1.62 -37.42
C LEU A 268 37.36 1.35 -37.90
N THR A 269 36.73 2.34 -38.53
CA THR A 269 35.36 2.21 -39.03
C THR A 269 35.27 1.18 -40.15
N ASN A 270 36.27 1.11 -41.02
CA ASN A 270 36.39 0.12 -42.09
C ASN A 270 36.65 -1.29 -41.53
N GLY A 271 37.42 -1.41 -40.45
CA GLY A 271 37.59 -2.64 -39.68
C GLY A 271 36.26 -3.15 -39.11
N ILE A 272 35.49 -2.27 -38.45
CA ILE A 272 34.16 -2.59 -37.92
C ILE A 272 33.20 -2.98 -39.06
N ARG A 273 33.18 -2.23 -40.17
CA ARG A 273 32.35 -2.56 -41.35
C ARG A 273 32.73 -3.90 -41.98
N LEU A 274 34.01 -4.27 -41.97
CA LEU A 274 34.47 -5.56 -42.47
C LEU A 274 34.03 -6.70 -41.54
N GLN A 275 34.18 -6.53 -40.22
CA GLN A 275 33.69 -7.50 -39.24
C GLN A 275 32.17 -7.64 -39.29
N TRP A 276 31.44 -6.54 -39.46
CA TRP A 276 30.00 -6.55 -39.66
C TRP A 276 29.60 -7.29 -40.94
N ARG A 277 30.28 -7.07 -42.07
CA ARG A 277 30.02 -7.84 -43.30
C ARG A 277 30.32 -9.33 -43.15
N LYS A 278 31.41 -9.69 -42.46
CA LYS A 278 31.73 -11.11 -42.15
C LYS A 278 30.65 -11.73 -41.28
N LEU A 279 30.24 -11.04 -40.22
CA LEU A 279 29.16 -11.50 -39.34
C LEU A 279 27.84 -11.60 -40.10
N LYS A 280 27.47 -10.58 -40.87
CA LYS A 280 26.26 -10.56 -41.69
C LYS A 280 26.25 -11.71 -42.70
N SER A 281 27.35 -11.93 -43.41
CA SER A 281 27.49 -13.07 -44.32
C SER A 281 27.41 -14.41 -43.58
N HIS A 282 27.97 -14.51 -42.37
CA HIS A 282 27.86 -15.70 -41.54
C HIS A 282 26.43 -15.95 -41.07
N VAL A 283 25.70 -14.89 -40.67
CA VAL A 283 24.30 -14.93 -40.28
C VAL A 283 23.42 -15.28 -41.48
N GLU A 284 23.61 -14.64 -42.64
CA GLU A 284 22.92 -14.98 -43.88
C GLU A 284 23.23 -16.41 -44.32
N ARG A 285 24.45 -16.92 -44.08
CA ARG A 285 24.79 -18.31 -44.37
C ARG A 285 24.18 -19.29 -43.37
N LEU A 286 24.05 -18.91 -42.09
CA LEU A 286 23.31 -19.69 -41.09
C LEU A 286 21.80 -19.68 -41.38
N ASP A 287 21.26 -18.57 -41.85
CA ASP A 287 19.87 -18.42 -42.26
C ASP A 287 19.60 -19.25 -43.52
N ASN A 288 20.49 -19.19 -44.52
CA ASN A 288 20.41 -20.03 -45.72
C ASN A 288 20.76 -21.51 -45.45
N GLN A 289 21.55 -21.84 -44.43
CA GLN A 289 21.73 -23.22 -43.95
C GLN A 289 20.52 -23.71 -43.16
N GLY A 290 19.87 -22.83 -42.39
CA GLY A 290 18.57 -23.06 -41.79
C GLY A 290 17.50 -23.30 -42.84
N LEU A 291 17.53 -22.55 -43.95
CA LEU A 291 16.62 -22.72 -45.08
C LEU A 291 16.97 -23.94 -45.95
N SER A 292 18.25 -24.25 -46.19
CA SER A 292 18.66 -25.40 -47.00
C SER A 292 18.48 -26.74 -46.27
N PHE A 293 18.52 -26.75 -44.93
CA PHE A 293 18.14 -27.93 -44.14
C PHE A 293 16.61 -28.12 -44.10
N VAL A 294 15.83 -27.03 -44.25
CA VAL A 294 14.36 -27.08 -44.26
C VAL A 294 13.77 -27.36 -45.66
N ILE A 295 14.46 -26.98 -46.75
CA ILE A 295 13.90 -27.13 -48.11
C ILE A 295 14.21 -28.50 -48.74
N SER A 296 15.23 -29.25 -48.27
CA SER A 296 15.50 -30.59 -48.83
C SER A 296 14.70 -31.72 -48.19
N ASN A 297 13.92 -31.46 -47.14
CA ASN A 297 12.91 -32.37 -46.63
C ASN A 297 11.90 -31.57 -45.82
N LYS A 298 10.63 -31.62 -46.23
CA LYS A 298 9.43 -31.36 -45.40
C LYS A 298 8.75 -29.98 -45.45
N ASP A 299 8.79 -29.27 -46.58
CA ASP A 299 8.03 -28.01 -46.76
C ASP A 299 6.62 -28.18 -47.37
N SER A 300 6.17 -29.41 -47.65
CA SER A 300 4.77 -29.69 -47.95
C SER A 300 3.91 -29.94 -46.71
N VAL A 301 4.52 -30.30 -45.57
CA VAL A 301 3.77 -30.73 -44.37
C VAL A 301 3.50 -29.56 -43.40
N SER A 302 4.30 -28.49 -43.37
CA SER A 302 4.15 -27.38 -42.41
C SER A 302 3.04 -26.37 -42.79
N ARG A 303 2.85 -26.12 -44.09
CA ARG A 303 1.82 -25.18 -44.56
C ARG A 303 0.43 -25.77 -44.52
N GLU A 304 0.28 -27.03 -44.93
CA GLU A 304 -0.99 -27.75 -44.87
C GLU A 304 -1.42 -27.93 -43.40
N THR A 305 -0.50 -28.29 -42.50
CA THR A 305 -0.79 -28.36 -41.05
C THR A 305 -1.14 -27.01 -40.44
N HIS A 306 -0.47 -25.91 -40.81
CA HIS A 306 -0.86 -24.58 -40.34
C HIS A 306 -2.23 -24.14 -40.88
N GLU A 307 -2.54 -24.44 -42.15
CA GLU A 307 -3.85 -24.16 -42.73
C GLU A 307 -4.96 -25.01 -42.07
N GLU A 308 -4.68 -26.26 -41.74
CA GLU A 308 -5.56 -27.16 -40.97
C GLU A 308 -5.77 -26.66 -39.53
N GLU A 309 -4.70 -26.23 -38.84
CA GLU A 309 -4.79 -25.65 -37.49
C GLU A 309 -5.56 -24.34 -37.50
N MET A 310 -5.34 -23.48 -38.50
CA MET A 310 -6.13 -22.26 -38.68
C MET A 310 -7.61 -22.57 -38.95
N HIS A 311 -7.91 -23.61 -39.73
CA HIS A 311 -9.28 -24.05 -39.96
C HIS A 311 -9.91 -24.62 -38.67
N LYS A 312 -9.14 -25.39 -37.90
CA LYS A 312 -9.55 -25.94 -36.59
C LYS A 312 -9.85 -24.84 -35.59
N LEU A 313 -8.97 -23.85 -35.44
CA LEU A 313 -9.18 -22.70 -34.56
C LEU A 313 -10.41 -21.88 -35.00
N ARG A 314 -10.66 -21.72 -36.30
CA ARG A 314 -11.90 -21.07 -36.79
C ARG A 314 -13.15 -21.84 -36.38
N LEU A 315 -13.12 -23.17 -36.49
CA LEU A 315 -14.20 -24.05 -36.03
C LEU A 315 -14.40 -23.95 -34.52
N GLU A 316 -13.33 -23.97 -33.72
CA GLU A 316 -13.40 -23.83 -32.27
C GLU A 316 -13.95 -22.45 -31.87
N ILE A 317 -13.49 -21.38 -32.51
CA ILE A 317 -14.03 -20.03 -32.30
C ILE A 317 -15.52 -19.98 -32.66
N GLN A 318 -15.92 -20.64 -33.74
CA GLN A 318 -17.32 -20.70 -34.15
C GLN A 318 -18.16 -21.48 -33.13
N GLN A 319 -17.67 -22.62 -32.65
CA GLN A 319 -18.30 -23.40 -31.58
C GLN A 319 -18.40 -22.57 -30.30
N CYS A 320 -17.35 -21.87 -29.89
CA CYS A 320 -17.39 -20.96 -28.73
C CYS A 320 -18.45 -19.87 -28.90
N LYS A 321 -18.56 -19.27 -30.10
CA LYS A 321 -19.61 -18.28 -30.39
C LYS A 321 -21.01 -18.88 -30.26
N ASP A 322 -21.21 -20.11 -30.73
CA ASP A 322 -22.50 -20.79 -30.64
C ASP A 322 -22.83 -21.20 -29.20
N TYR A 323 -21.83 -21.62 -28.42
CA TYR A 323 -21.97 -21.82 -26.97
C TYR A 323 -22.36 -20.54 -26.24
N ILE A 324 -21.70 -19.41 -26.56
CA ILE A 324 -22.03 -18.11 -25.96
C ILE A 324 -23.45 -17.71 -26.33
N ARG A 325 -23.87 -17.87 -27.59
CA ARG A 325 -25.25 -17.59 -28.02
C ARG A 325 -26.26 -18.48 -27.28
N MET A 326 -25.97 -19.77 -27.15
CA MET A 326 -26.84 -20.71 -26.43
C MET A 326 -26.91 -20.39 -24.94
N GLN A 327 -25.79 -20.05 -24.30
CA GLN A 327 -25.74 -19.59 -22.91
C GLN A 327 -26.54 -18.30 -22.73
N GLN A 328 -26.40 -17.34 -23.66
CA GLN A 328 -27.17 -16.10 -23.66
C GLN A 328 -28.66 -16.35 -23.82
N GLN A 329 -29.07 -17.26 -24.71
CA GLN A 329 -30.46 -17.67 -24.86
C GLN A 329 -30.99 -18.37 -23.60
N LEU A 330 -30.19 -19.22 -22.95
CA LEU A 330 -30.58 -19.91 -21.73
C LEU A 330 -30.74 -18.92 -20.56
N LEU A 331 -29.81 -17.98 -20.41
CA LEU A 331 -29.88 -16.87 -19.45
C LEU A 331 -31.11 -16.00 -19.70
N GLN A 332 -31.34 -15.61 -20.95
CA GLN A 332 -32.52 -14.81 -21.31
C GLN A 332 -33.82 -15.56 -21.05
N ARG A 333 -33.83 -16.89 -21.27
CA ARG A 333 -34.95 -17.78 -20.95
C ARG A 333 -35.14 -17.99 -19.45
N GLN A 334 -34.07 -18.00 -18.65
CA GLN A 334 -34.16 -18.03 -17.19
C GLN A 334 -34.73 -16.71 -16.64
N LEU A 335 -34.36 -15.59 -17.24
CA LEU A 335 -34.89 -14.28 -16.87
C LEU A 335 -36.32 -14.04 -17.38
N SER A 336 -36.75 -14.72 -18.44
CA SER A 336 -38.09 -14.59 -19.04
C SER A 336 -39.06 -15.71 -18.66
N SER A 337 -38.62 -16.75 -17.94
CA SER A 337 -39.48 -17.84 -17.46
C SER A 337 -39.92 -17.50 -16.04
N PRO A 338 -41.23 -17.50 -15.73
CA PRO A 338 -41.69 -17.40 -14.35
C PRO A 338 -41.37 -18.72 -13.65
N CYS A 339 -40.12 -18.88 -13.22
CA CYS A 339 -39.67 -19.98 -12.39
C CYS A 339 -39.69 -19.45 -10.96
N ASP A 340 -40.44 -20.11 -10.07
CA ASP A 340 -40.78 -19.64 -8.71
C ASP A 340 -39.58 -19.05 -7.95
N GLU A 341 -39.48 -17.71 -7.94
CA GLU A 341 -38.56 -16.93 -7.11
C GLU A 341 -38.71 -17.30 -5.62
N GLU A 342 -39.88 -17.81 -5.24
CA GLU A 342 -40.21 -18.28 -3.89
C GLU A 342 -39.36 -19.48 -3.46
N VAL A 343 -39.13 -20.47 -4.34
CA VAL A 343 -38.36 -21.68 -3.99
C VAL A 343 -36.87 -21.35 -3.84
N THR A 344 -36.35 -20.48 -4.72
CA THR A 344 -34.95 -20.06 -4.69
C THR A 344 -34.66 -19.16 -3.50
N SER A 345 -35.58 -18.23 -3.16
CA SER A 345 -35.47 -17.40 -1.96
C SER A 345 -35.58 -18.21 -0.68
N LEU A 346 -36.44 -19.24 -0.63
CA LEU A 346 -36.57 -20.12 0.54
C LEU A 346 -35.29 -20.93 0.78
N LEU A 347 -34.68 -21.46 -0.28
CA LEU A 347 -33.43 -22.22 -0.19
C LEU A 347 -32.26 -21.33 0.29
N ASN A 348 -32.17 -20.10 -0.24
CA ASN A 348 -31.16 -19.13 0.18
C ASN A 348 -31.37 -18.72 1.65
N ASN A 349 -32.63 -18.50 2.06
CA ASN A 349 -32.98 -18.18 3.45
C ASN A 349 -32.59 -19.33 4.41
N CYS A 350 -32.85 -20.59 4.04
CA CYS A 350 -32.43 -21.76 4.81
C CYS A 350 -30.90 -21.85 4.98
N TYR A 351 -30.12 -21.57 3.94
CA TYR A 351 -28.66 -21.57 4.02
C TYR A 351 -28.14 -20.45 4.94
N MET A 352 -28.64 -19.22 4.77
CA MET A 352 -28.26 -18.08 5.60
C MET A 352 -28.64 -18.30 7.06
N GLN A 353 -29.77 -18.95 7.32
CA GLN A 353 -30.20 -19.31 8.67
C GLN A 353 -29.29 -20.37 9.30
N GLN A 354 -28.87 -21.38 8.53
CA GLN A 354 -27.91 -22.38 9.01
C GLN A 354 -26.55 -21.76 9.34
N GLU A 355 -26.05 -20.86 8.51
CA GLU A 355 -24.79 -20.14 8.76
C GLU A 355 -24.88 -19.25 10.00
N LYS A 356 -26.00 -18.56 10.18
CA LYS A 356 -26.29 -17.76 11.38
C LYS A 356 -26.28 -18.60 12.65
N GLU A 357 -26.83 -19.81 12.61
CA GLU A 357 -26.81 -20.73 13.76
C GLU A 357 -25.41 -21.26 14.07
N ARG A 358 -24.60 -21.56 13.04
CA ARG A 358 -23.18 -21.92 13.22
C ARG A 358 -22.39 -20.80 13.88
N LEU A 359 -22.50 -19.58 13.35
CA LEU A 359 -21.83 -18.40 13.90
C LEU A 359 -22.25 -18.12 15.34
N LYS A 360 -23.51 -18.35 15.69
CA LYS A 360 -23.99 -18.25 17.08
C LYS A 360 -23.33 -19.29 17.99
N GLY A 361 -23.04 -20.48 17.48
CA GLY A 361 -22.25 -21.51 18.18
C GLY A 361 -20.82 -21.03 18.43
N ASP A 362 -20.13 -20.58 17.40
CA ASP A 362 -18.75 -20.09 17.50
C ASP A 362 -18.62 -18.85 18.39
N TRP A 363 -19.62 -17.98 18.37
CA TRP A 363 -19.65 -16.82 19.25
C TRP A 363 -19.74 -17.22 20.73
N LYS A 364 -20.52 -18.26 21.07
CA LYS A 364 -20.59 -18.78 22.43
C LYS A 364 -19.27 -19.39 22.89
N THR A 365 -18.57 -20.13 22.02
CA THR A 365 -17.28 -20.72 22.39
C THR A 365 -16.24 -19.62 22.62
N LEU A 366 -16.21 -18.57 21.79
CA LEU A 366 -15.34 -17.42 22.00
C LEU A 366 -15.67 -16.64 23.28
N GLU A 367 -16.96 -16.50 23.61
CA GLU A 367 -17.42 -15.90 24.86
C GLU A 367 -16.93 -16.69 26.08
N GLU A 368 -17.01 -18.02 26.03
CA GLU A 368 -16.50 -18.91 27.08
C GLU A 368 -14.98 -18.79 27.21
N GLN A 369 -14.24 -18.79 26.10
CA GLN A 369 -12.79 -18.58 26.10
C GLN A 369 -12.42 -17.23 26.74
N ARG A 370 -13.13 -16.16 26.40
CA ARG A 370 -12.89 -14.84 27.01
C ARG A 370 -13.07 -14.86 28.53
N LYS A 371 -14.12 -15.52 29.02
CA LYS A 371 -14.35 -15.68 30.47
C LYS A 371 -13.26 -16.49 31.16
N ILE A 372 -12.71 -17.51 30.49
CA ILE A 372 -11.57 -18.28 31.01
C ILE A 372 -10.34 -17.38 31.12
N PHE A 373 -10.01 -16.64 30.05
CA PHE A 373 -8.88 -15.71 30.07
C PHE A 373 -9.00 -14.63 31.15
N ASP A 374 -10.20 -14.07 31.35
CA ASP A 374 -10.42 -13.08 32.41
C ASP A 374 -10.21 -13.67 33.81
N ARG A 375 -10.65 -14.92 34.02
CA ARG A 375 -10.43 -15.65 35.28
C ARG A 375 -8.95 -15.94 35.50
N GLU A 376 -8.26 -16.46 34.48
CA GLU A 376 -6.83 -16.73 34.54
C GLU A 376 -6.04 -15.45 34.81
N ARG A 377 -6.38 -14.35 34.13
CA ARG A 377 -5.77 -13.04 34.38
C ARG A 377 -5.96 -12.58 35.83
N GLY A 378 -7.13 -12.81 36.41
CA GLY A 378 -7.38 -12.59 37.84
C GLY A 378 -6.46 -13.44 38.71
N ASN A 379 -6.41 -14.75 38.46
CA ASN A 379 -5.57 -15.69 39.20
C ASN A 379 -4.07 -15.32 39.14
N PHE A 380 -3.57 -14.93 37.95
CA PHE A 380 -2.18 -14.50 37.79
C PHE A 380 -1.89 -13.21 38.55
N THR A 381 -2.84 -12.26 38.54
CA THR A 381 -2.71 -11.01 39.28
C THR A 381 -2.65 -11.29 40.79
N GLU A 382 -3.54 -12.14 41.29
CA GLU A 382 -3.57 -12.53 42.70
C GLU A 382 -2.30 -13.29 43.12
N ALA A 383 -1.82 -14.23 42.29
CA ALA A 383 -0.56 -14.93 42.53
C ALA A 383 0.63 -13.96 42.59
N ALA A 384 0.69 -12.97 41.69
CA ALA A 384 1.74 -11.94 41.71
C ALA A 384 1.68 -11.07 42.97
N ILE A 385 0.48 -10.71 43.43
CA ILE A 385 0.27 -9.98 44.69
C ILE A 385 0.74 -10.83 45.87
N ARG A 386 0.34 -12.11 45.94
CA ARG A 386 0.74 -13.02 47.01
C ARG A 386 2.26 -13.20 47.07
N LEU A 387 2.89 -13.46 45.92
CA LEU A 387 4.36 -13.56 45.83
C LEU A 387 5.06 -12.27 46.27
N SER A 388 4.47 -11.10 45.98
CA SER A 388 5.01 -9.82 46.42
C SER A 388 4.96 -9.67 47.94
N HIS A 389 3.89 -10.12 48.59
CA HIS A 389 3.78 -10.14 50.05
C HIS A 389 4.77 -11.12 50.68
N GLU A 390 4.85 -12.35 50.16
CA GLU A 390 5.80 -13.36 50.64
C GLU A 390 7.24 -12.87 50.53
N ARG A 391 7.60 -12.22 49.41
CA ARG A 391 8.92 -11.58 49.22
C ARG A 391 9.17 -10.47 50.24
N LYS A 392 8.18 -9.61 50.49
CA LYS A 392 8.30 -8.53 51.49
C LYS A 392 8.57 -9.09 52.89
N VAL A 393 7.79 -10.08 53.32
CA VAL A 393 7.96 -10.74 54.63
C VAL A 393 9.33 -11.43 54.72
N PHE A 394 9.78 -12.08 53.64
CA PHE A 394 11.12 -12.68 53.61
C PHE A 394 12.23 -11.63 53.78
N GLU A 395 12.12 -10.49 53.10
CA GLU A 395 13.09 -9.39 53.21
C GLU A 395 13.09 -8.77 54.62
N GLU A 396 11.91 -8.60 55.23
CA GLU A 396 11.76 -8.15 56.62
C GLU A 396 12.39 -9.13 57.61
N ASN A 397 12.14 -10.44 57.46
CA ASN A 397 12.76 -11.48 58.27
C ASN A 397 14.28 -11.50 58.13
N ARG A 398 14.80 -11.31 56.90
CA ARG A 398 16.23 -11.18 56.64
C ARG A 398 16.81 -9.96 57.35
N ALA A 399 16.14 -8.81 57.29
CA ALA A 399 16.56 -7.60 57.97
C ALA A 399 16.54 -7.75 59.50
N LEU A 400 15.51 -8.40 60.06
CA LEU A 400 15.45 -8.72 61.49
C LEU A 400 16.55 -9.68 61.92
N TRP A 401 16.83 -10.71 61.10
CA TRP A 401 17.91 -11.64 61.35
C TRP A 401 19.28 -10.95 61.34
N LEU A 402 19.55 -10.09 60.34
CA LEU A 402 20.77 -9.28 60.27
C LEU A 402 20.88 -8.32 61.47
N LYS A 403 19.79 -7.66 61.86
CA LYS A 403 19.72 -6.80 63.04
C LYS A 403 20.06 -7.58 64.31
N HIS A 404 19.47 -8.76 64.50
CA HIS A 404 19.73 -9.62 65.64
C HIS A 404 21.19 -10.10 65.67
N GLN A 405 21.72 -10.52 64.52
CA GLN A 405 23.13 -10.88 64.38
C GLN A 405 24.05 -9.72 64.78
N PHE A 406 23.78 -8.50 64.29
CA PHE A 406 24.54 -7.29 64.60
C PHE A 406 24.47 -6.90 66.08
N LEU A 407 23.28 -6.94 66.68
CA LEU A 407 23.10 -6.60 68.09
C LEU A 407 23.79 -7.62 69.02
N ASN A 408 23.77 -8.91 68.66
CA ASN A 408 24.40 -9.97 69.46
C ASN A 408 25.90 -10.13 69.21
N SER A 409 26.43 -9.60 68.11
CA SER A 409 27.88 -9.53 67.85
C SER A 409 28.52 -8.24 68.39
N SER A 410 27.76 -7.39 69.07
CA SER A 410 28.28 -6.19 69.74
C SER A 410 29.33 -6.57 70.79
N PRO A 411 30.56 -6.04 70.73
CA PRO A 411 31.69 -6.46 71.57
C PRO A 411 31.67 -5.84 72.99
N PHE A 412 30.53 -5.31 73.45
CA PHE A 412 30.40 -4.74 74.79
C PHE A 412 29.76 -5.75 75.75
N PRO A 413 30.46 -6.19 76.81
CA PRO A 413 30.00 -7.27 77.66
C PRO A 413 29.05 -6.74 78.74
N ASP A 414 27.76 -7.03 78.64
CA ASP A 414 26.87 -6.91 79.79
C ASP A 414 26.81 -8.23 80.56
N SER A 415 27.32 -8.13 81.79
CA SER A 415 27.41 -9.18 82.78
C SER A 415 26.01 -9.48 83.34
N SER A 416 25.42 -10.63 83.00
CA SER A 416 24.71 -11.51 83.94
C SER A 416 24.02 -12.67 83.20
N LYS A 417 24.55 -13.89 83.37
CA LYS A 417 23.83 -15.15 83.11
C LYS A 417 22.75 -15.37 84.20
N PRO A 418 21.74 -16.24 83.98
CA PRO A 418 21.96 -17.68 84.16
C PRO A 418 21.50 -18.55 82.98
N GLN A 419 22.23 -19.63 82.80
CA GLN A 419 21.89 -20.81 81.99
C GLN A 419 20.61 -21.47 82.49
N ILE A 420 19.83 -22.10 81.59
CA ILE A 420 19.12 -23.38 81.82
C ILE A 420 18.81 -24.01 80.43
N SER A 421 19.63 -25.01 80.10
CA SER A 421 19.32 -26.32 79.51
C SER A 421 18.25 -26.51 78.42
N ARG A 422 18.76 -26.99 77.26
CA ARG A 422 18.44 -28.27 76.59
C ARG A 422 17.04 -28.56 76.02
N LEU A 423 17.10 -28.90 74.73
CA LEU A 423 16.49 -30.05 74.02
C LEU A 423 15.03 -29.94 73.58
N GLY A 424 14.83 -30.13 72.26
CA GLY A 424 13.53 -30.46 71.70
C GLY A 424 13.43 -30.26 70.20
N SER A 425 14.27 -30.94 69.41
CA SER A 425 14.04 -31.08 67.96
C SER A 425 12.72 -31.84 67.72
N ALA A 426 11.83 -31.27 66.90
CA ALA A 426 10.72 -31.99 66.30
C ALA A 426 10.53 -31.51 64.86
N SER A 427 11.19 -32.21 63.92
CA SER A 427 10.77 -32.26 62.54
C SER A 427 9.57 -33.19 62.44
N SER A 428 8.42 -32.67 62.06
CA SER A 428 7.38 -33.37 61.31
C SER A 428 6.25 -32.38 61.04
N ILE A 429 5.83 -32.26 59.78
CA ILE A 429 4.45 -32.46 59.35
C ILE A 429 4.47 -32.52 57.82
N LEU A 430 4.38 -33.77 57.34
CA LEU A 430 3.84 -34.18 56.07
C LEU A 430 2.31 -34.22 56.22
N THR A 431 1.56 -33.59 55.34
CA THR A 431 0.15 -33.89 54.96
C THR A 431 -0.27 -32.77 53.99
N LYS A 432 -0.99 -32.96 52.89
CA LYS A 432 -1.76 -34.07 52.35
C LYS A 432 -1.89 -33.84 50.84
N VAL A 433 -1.86 -34.93 50.09
CA VAL A 433 -2.25 -35.03 48.69
C VAL A 433 -3.68 -35.57 48.62
N ASN A 434 -4.44 -35.03 47.66
CA ASN A 434 -5.66 -35.50 46.97
C ASN A 434 -7.06 -35.30 47.59
N PRO A 435 -8.11 -35.29 46.75
CA PRO A 435 -8.15 -35.39 45.28
C PRO A 435 -8.58 -34.11 44.55
#